data_AF-A0A6G3WI93-F1
#
_entry.id   AF-A0A6G3WI93-F1
#
_cell.length_a   1.000
_cell.length_b   1.000
_cell.length_c   1.000
_cell.angle_alpha   90.00
_cell.angle_beta   90.00
_cell.angle_gamma   90.00
#
_symmetry.space_group_name_H-M   'P 1'
#
loop_
_entity.id
_entity.type
_entity.pdbx_description
1 polymer ?
#
loop_
_entity_poly.entity_id
_entity_poly.type
_entity_poly.pdbx_seq_one_letter_code
_entity_poly.pdbx_strand_id
1 'polypeptide(L)'
;KKTIRQEVIGDLADHEWAGSAKIRDVLTGLFGGLALPGFEHGLDTVIAPLSGGERRRIALAKLLIEEQDLIVLDEPTNHLDV
;
A
#
# COMPACT_ATOMS: atom_id res chain seq x y z
N LYS A 1 -0.90 -0.48 -17.50
CA LYS A 1 0.22 -0.74 -16.55
C LYS A 1 -0.36 -0.64 -15.15
N LYS A 2 -0.03 -1.54 -14.22
CA LYS A 2 -0.66 -1.58 -12.89
C LYS A 2 -0.16 -0.42 -12.01
N THR A 3 -1.07 0.31 -11.38
CA THR A 3 -0.75 1.39 -10.42
C THR A 3 -0.88 0.92 -8.98
N ILE A 4 -0.36 1.71 -8.02
CA ILE A 4 -0.50 1.42 -6.59
C ILE A 4 -1.97 1.32 -6.19
N ARG A 5 -2.83 2.23 -6.69
CA ARG A 5 -4.29 2.19 -6.52
C ARG A 5 -4.87 0.83 -6.89
N GLN A 6 -4.56 0.37 -8.10
CA GLN A 6 -5.09 -0.90 -8.61
C GLN A 6 -4.57 -2.11 -7.83
N GLU A 7 -3.41 -2.03 -7.19
CA GLU A 7 -2.87 -3.11 -6.37
C GLU A 7 -3.41 -3.11 -4.94
N VAL A 8 -3.58 -1.93 -4.34
CA VAL A 8 -3.82 -1.78 -2.89
C VAL A 8 -5.29 -1.45 -2.56
N ILE A 9 -5.92 -0.61 -3.39
CA ILE A 9 -7.31 -0.15 -3.20
C ILE A 9 -8.28 -0.99 -4.05
N GLY A 10 -7.81 -1.54 -5.17
CA GLY A 10 -8.63 -2.30 -6.11
C GLY A 10 -9.66 -1.41 -6.79
N ASP A 11 -10.93 -1.84 -6.77
CA ASP A 11 -12.05 -1.17 -7.44
C ASP A 11 -12.88 -0.28 -6.49
N LEU A 12 -12.45 -0.12 -5.23
CA LEU A 12 -13.16 0.72 -4.25
C LEU A 12 -13.24 2.17 -4.73
N ALA A 13 -14.42 2.77 -4.56
CA ALA A 13 -14.61 4.18 -4.83
C ALA A 13 -13.85 5.05 -3.82
N ASP A 14 -13.54 6.30 -4.20
CA ASP A 14 -12.71 7.16 -3.37
C ASP A 14 -13.28 7.42 -1.96
N HIS A 15 -14.59 7.55 -1.86
CA HIS A 15 -15.26 7.74 -0.58
C HIS A 15 -15.31 6.46 0.27
N GLU A 16 -15.29 5.27 -0.35
CA GLU A 16 -15.32 3.99 0.34
C GLU A 16 -13.98 3.73 1.03
N TRP A 17 -12.87 3.83 0.28
CA TRP A 17 -11.55 3.57 0.86
C TRP A 17 -11.15 4.68 1.84
N ALA A 18 -11.45 5.94 1.54
CA ALA A 18 -11.13 7.06 2.43
C ALA A 18 -11.94 7.02 3.74
N GLY A 19 -13.15 6.44 3.70
CA GLY A 19 -13.97 6.20 4.89
C GLY A 19 -13.39 5.12 5.81
N SER A 20 -12.60 4.19 5.28
CA SER A 20 -12.00 3.11 6.07
C SER A 20 -10.81 3.60 6.88
N ALA A 21 -10.96 3.60 8.22
CA ALA A 21 -9.86 3.91 9.13
C ALA A 21 -8.67 2.96 8.93
N LYS A 22 -8.94 1.66 8.77
CA LYS A 22 -7.94 0.63 8.49
C LYS A 22 -7.09 0.97 7.26
N ILE A 23 -7.72 1.33 6.14
CA ILE A 23 -7.00 1.66 4.91
C ILE A 23 -6.14 2.91 5.13
N ARG A 24 -6.71 3.96 5.74
CA ARG A 24 -5.97 5.20 6.03
C ARG A 24 -4.76 4.95 6.94
N ASP A 25 -4.90 4.11 7.95
CA ASP A 25 -3.84 3.78 8.89
C ASP A 25 -2.71 2.99 8.23
N VAL A 26 -3.05 2.00 7.38
CA VAL A 26 -2.05 1.25 6.60
C VAL A 26 -1.30 2.17 5.63
N LEU A 27 -2.01 3.01 4.88
CA LEU A 27 -1.37 3.93 3.93
C LEU A 27 -0.46 4.93 4.65
N THR A 28 -0.92 5.47 5.77
CA THR A 28 -0.14 6.42 6.57
C THR A 28 1.08 5.75 7.20
N GLY A 29 0.91 4.57 7.79
CA GLY A 29 1.98 3.84 8.47
C GLY A 29 3.06 3.31 7.53
N LEU A 30 2.69 2.83 6.33
CA LEU A 30 3.67 2.29 5.39
C LEU A 30 4.27 3.36 4.47
N PHE A 31 3.50 4.38 4.07
CA PHE A 31 3.94 5.35 3.07
C PHE A 31 4.10 6.77 3.60
N GLY A 32 3.95 7.00 4.91
CA GLY A 32 4.15 8.31 5.53
C GLY A 32 3.01 9.33 5.33
N GLY A 33 1.89 8.91 4.72
CA GLY A 33 0.68 9.73 4.57
C GLY A 33 -0.19 9.31 3.39
N LEU A 34 -1.41 9.84 3.33
CA LEU A 34 -2.38 9.51 2.28
C LEU A 34 -1.99 10.01 0.88
N ALA A 35 -1.10 10.99 0.80
CA ALA A 35 -0.51 11.45 -0.46
C ALA A 35 0.61 10.52 -0.97
N LEU A 36 1.02 9.52 -0.19
CA LEU A 36 2.13 8.62 -0.46
C LEU A 36 3.43 9.39 -0.81
N PRO A 37 3.95 10.24 0.10
CA PRO A 37 5.21 10.95 -0.12
C PRO A 37 6.32 9.96 -0.51
N GLY A 38 7.10 10.33 -1.54
CA GLY A 38 8.08 9.44 -2.17
C GLY A 38 7.60 8.80 -3.47
N PHE A 39 6.30 8.82 -3.76
CA PHE A 39 5.72 8.41 -5.03
C PHE A 39 5.18 9.64 -5.77
N GLU A 40 5.81 10.01 -6.89
CA GLU A 40 5.51 11.26 -7.63
C GLU A 40 4.01 11.45 -7.95
N HIS A 41 3.31 10.36 -8.28
CA HIS A 41 1.89 10.37 -8.61
C HIS A 41 1.02 9.75 -7.52
N GLY A 42 1.54 9.61 -6.29
CA GLY A 42 0.85 8.97 -5.18
C GLY A 42 0.28 7.61 -5.56
N LEU A 43 -1.02 7.40 -5.32
CA LEU A 43 -1.74 6.17 -5.67
C LEU A 43 -1.74 5.85 -7.18
N ASP A 44 -1.58 6.85 -8.05
CA ASP A 44 -1.59 6.64 -9.50
C ASP A 44 -0.20 6.29 -10.06
N THR A 45 0.81 6.20 -9.19
CA THR A 45 2.16 5.77 -9.58
C THR A 45 2.16 4.36 -10.15
N VAL A 46 2.84 4.18 -11.27
CA VAL A 46 2.99 2.88 -11.94
C VAL A 46 3.99 2.01 -11.17
N ILE A 47 3.65 0.73 -10.96
CA ILE A 47 4.45 -0.20 -10.12
C ILE A 47 5.68 -0.76 -10.83
N ALA A 48 5.61 -0.99 -12.14
CA ALA A 48 6.67 -1.64 -12.92
C ALA A 48 8.09 -1.04 -12.72
N PRO A 49 8.30 0.29 -12.71
CA PRO A 49 9.62 0.89 -12.54
C PRO A 49 10.13 0.95 -11.09
N LEU A 50 9.32 0.60 -10.10
CA LEU A 50 9.69 0.74 -8.69
C LEU A 50 10.82 -0.21 -8.30
N SER A 51 11.52 0.10 -7.22
CA SER A 51 12.52 -0.78 -6.59
C SER A 51 11.87 -2.04 -6.00
N GLY A 52 12.70 -3.04 -5.69
CA GLY A 52 12.23 -4.24 -5.01
C GLY A 52 11.63 -3.96 -3.63
N GLY A 53 12.21 -3.02 -2.87
CA GLY A 53 11.71 -2.61 -1.56
C GLY A 53 10.35 -1.92 -1.63
N GLU A 54 10.17 -1.00 -2.57
CA GLU A 54 8.87 -0.33 -2.80
C GLU A 54 7.79 -1.35 -3.20
N ARG A 55 8.09 -2.27 -4.11
CA ARG A 55 7.14 -3.32 -4.49
C ARG A 55 6.77 -4.23 -3.32
N ARG A 56 7.74 -4.59 -2.46
CA ARG A 56 7.48 -5.39 -1.26
C ARG A 56 6.58 -4.63 -0.26
N ARG A 57 6.82 -3.33 -0.08
CA ARG A 57 5.99 -2.45 0.76
C ARG A 57 4.55 -2.35 0.24
N ILE A 58 4.37 -2.23 -1.08
CA ILE A 58 3.04 -2.24 -1.74
C ILE A 58 2.33 -3.58 -1.53
N ALA A 59 3.05 -4.70 -1.68
CA ALA A 59 2.48 -6.03 -1.43
C ALA A 59 2.05 -6.21 0.04
N LEU A 60 2.86 -5.71 0.98
CA LEU A 60 2.49 -5.70 2.40
C LEU A 60 1.24 -4.85 2.65
N ALA A 61 1.15 -3.65 2.06
CA ALA A 61 -0.03 -2.79 2.19
C ALA A 61 -1.30 -3.48 1.72
N LYS A 62 -1.24 -4.15 0.56
CA LYS A 62 -2.35 -4.95 0.03
C LYS A 62 -2.79 -6.03 1.02
N LEU A 63 -1.85 -6.84 1.51
CA LEU A 63 -2.14 -7.92 2.47
C LEU A 63 -2.79 -7.40 3.76
N LEU A 64 -2.31 -6.25 4.27
CA LEU A 64 -2.84 -5.64 5.48
C LEU A 64 -4.22 -5.01 5.27
N ILE A 65 -4.55 -4.54 4.07
CA ILE A 65 -5.83 -3.91 3.74
C ILE A 65 -6.91 -4.94 3.48
N GLU A 66 -6.60 -6.00 2.74
CA GLU A 66 -7.52 -7.11 2.48
C GLU A 66 -8.02 -7.74 3.78
N GLU A 67 -9.24 -8.30 3.75
CA GLU A 67 -9.71 -9.14 4.84
C GLU A 67 -9.06 -10.52 4.72
N GLN A 68 -8.33 -10.91 5.75
CA GLN A 68 -7.63 -12.18 5.83
C GLN A 68 -8.01 -12.84 7.14
N ASP A 69 -8.37 -14.12 7.13
CA ASP A 69 -8.66 -14.88 8.34
C ASP A 69 -7.41 -15.12 9.20
N LEU A 70 -6.24 -15.23 8.54
CA LEU A 70 -4.94 -15.41 9.17
C LEU A 70 -3.83 -14.86 8.26
N ILE A 71 -2.94 -14.05 8.83
CA ILE A 71 -1.72 -13.60 8.16
C ILE A 71 -0.52 -14.10 8.99
N VAL A 72 0.40 -14.82 8.35
CA VAL A 72 1.69 -15.20 8.95
C VAL A 72 2.77 -14.39 8.27
N LEU A 73 3.50 -13.61 9.07
CA LEU A 73 4.56 -12.74 8.62
C LEU A 73 5.86 -13.13 9.31
N ASP A 74 6.91 -13.40 8.52
CA ASP A 74 8.26 -13.60 9.02
C ASP A 74 9.10 -12.40 8.62
N GLU A 75 9.54 -11.61 9.60
CA GLU A 75 10.32 -10.38 9.40
C GLU A 75 9.76 -9.47 8.27
N PRO A 76 8.46 -9.13 8.26
CA PRO A 76 7.79 -8.46 7.13
C PRO A 76 8.29 -7.04 6.90
N THR A 77 8.95 -6.46 7.90
CA THR A 77 9.52 -5.11 7.88
C THR A 77 11.01 -5.10 7.59
N ASN A 78 11.65 -6.27 7.44
CA ASN A 78 13.08 -6.33 7.19
C ASN A 78 13.39 -5.78 5.79
N HIS A 79 14.40 -4.91 5.71
CA HIS A 79 14.72 -4.10 4.53
C HIS A 79 13.60 -3.11 4.12
N LEU A 80 12.63 -2.84 5.00
CA LEU A 80 11.70 -1.71 4.87
C LEU A 80 12.19 -0.48 5.65
N ASP A 81 13.48 -0.39 5.95
CA ASP A 81 14.06 0.72 6.72
C ASP A 81 14.49 1.89 5.82
N VAL A 82 14.61 3.14 6.27
CA VAL A 82 14.16 3.97 7.43
C VAL A 82 14.43 5.40 6.97
#